data_AF-A0A519NEC9-F1
#
_entry.id   AF-A0A519NEC9-F1
#
_cell.length_a   1.000
_cell.length_b   1.000
_cell.length_c   1.000
_cell.angle_alpha   90.00
_cell.angle_beta   90.00
_cell.angle_gamma   90.00
#
_symmetry.space_group_name_H-M   'P 1'
#
loop_
_entity.id
_entity.type
_entity.pdbx_description
1 polymer ?
#
loop_
_entity_poly.entity_id
_entity_poly.type
_entity_poly.pdbx_seq_one_letter_code
_entity_poly.pdbx_strand_id
1 'polypeptide(L)'
;MQLTAMALNLMISERVDQREKFADAMKQIVDSESQDSHLADVFKGHLVKHIDRVVEKPNCSSRSILFALADFWNTFFKMKVQNPKLAA
;
A
#
# COMPACT_ATOMS: atom_id res chain seq x y z
N MET A 1 -11.78 2.98 1.52
CA MET A 1 -11.28 3.34 0.17
C MET A 1 -10.24 2.28 -0.21
N GLN A 2 -10.30 1.67 -1.40
CA GLN A 2 -9.42 0.52 -1.70
C GLN A 2 -7.98 0.97 -1.99
N LEU A 3 -7.00 0.44 -1.26
CA LEU A 3 -5.59 0.81 -1.38
C LEU A 3 -5.04 0.60 -2.80
N THR A 4 -5.49 -0.42 -3.50
CA THR A 4 -5.19 -0.68 -4.93
C THR A 4 -5.61 0.45 -5.87
N ALA A 5 -6.73 1.12 -5.61
CA ALA A 5 -7.14 2.28 -6.42
C ALA A 5 -6.20 3.48 -6.21
N MET A 6 -5.72 3.68 -4.98
CA MET A 6 -4.72 4.70 -4.67
C MET A 6 -3.36 4.37 -5.28
N ALA A 7 -2.97 3.09 -5.28
CA ALA A 7 -1.76 2.63 -5.95
C ALA A 7 -1.83 2.88 -7.47
N LEU A 8 -2.97 2.61 -8.12
CA LEU A 8 -3.20 2.93 -9.53
C LEU A 8 -3.02 4.43 -9.80
N ASN A 9 -3.64 5.29 -8.99
CA ASN A 9 -3.52 6.74 -9.10
C ASN A 9 -2.07 7.22 -8.93
N LEU A 10 -1.33 6.66 -7.97
CA LEU A 10 0.08 6.96 -7.75
C LEU A 10 0.94 6.53 -8.94
N MET A 11 0.63 5.41 -9.59
CA MET A 11 1.37 4.90 -10.76
C MET A 11 1.16 5.75 -12.01
N ILE A 12 -0.07 6.21 -12.28
CA ILE A 12 -0.40 6.97 -13.50
C ILE A 12 -0.10 8.46 -13.38
N SER A 13 0.07 8.98 -12.16
CA SER A 13 0.31 10.40 -11.95
C SER A 13 1.70 10.83 -12.44
N GLU A 14 1.71 11.74 -13.42
CA GLU A 14 2.93 12.32 -13.97
C GLU A 14 3.45 13.51 -13.14
N ARG A 15 2.58 14.16 -12.34
CA ARG A 15 2.93 15.32 -11.52
C ARG A 15 3.44 14.92 -10.14
N VAL A 16 4.54 15.54 -9.70
CA VAL A 16 5.20 15.22 -8.42
C VAL A 16 4.27 15.49 -7.22
N ASP A 17 3.63 16.65 -7.18
CA ASP A 17 2.73 17.08 -6.10
C ASP A 17 1.51 16.15 -5.92
N GLN A 18 1.01 15.60 -7.02
CA GLN A 18 -0.08 14.63 -6.98
C GLN A 18 0.40 13.26 -6.49
N ARG A 19 1.61 12.84 -6.87
CA ARG A 19 2.19 11.58 -6.36
C ARG A 19 2.37 11.64 -4.85
N GLU A 20 2.86 12.74 -4.31
CA GLU A 20 3.00 12.93 -2.86
C GLU A 20 1.64 12.83 -2.14
N LYS A 21 0.60 13.50 -2.65
CA LYS A 21 -0.75 13.40 -2.09
C LYS A 21 -1.29 11.98 -2.06
N PHE A 22 -1.11 11.22 -3.15
CA PHE A 22 -1.53 9.82 -3.19
C PHE A 22 -0.70 8.94 -2.25
N ALA A 23 0.61 9.17 -2.18
CA ALA A 23 1.51 8.46 -1.27
C ALA A 23 1.11 8.68 0.20
N ASP A 24 0.86 9.92 0.61
CA ASP A 24 0.45 10.25 1.97
C ASP A 24 -0.89 9.61 2.33
N ALA A 25 -1.87 9.66 1.42
CA ALA A 25 -3.16 9.01 1.63
C ALA A 25 -3.04 7.48 1.71
N MET A 26 -2.14 6.85 0.95
CA MET A 26 -1.85 5.42 1.07
C MET A 26 -1.24 5.08 2.43
N LYS A 27 -0.27 5.86 2.90
CA LYS A 27 0.36 5.67 4.22
C LYS A 27 -0.67 5.80 5.35
N GLN A 28 -1.55 6.80 5.28
CA GLN A 28 -2.62 6.98 6.25
C GLN A 28 -3.59 5.79 6.33
N ILE A 29 -3.97 5.21 5.18
CA ILE A 29 -4.81 4.00 5.15
C ILE A 29 -4.10 2.87 5.88
N VAL A 30 -2.85 2.60 5.49
CA VAL A 30 -2.02 1.53 6.04
C VAL A 30 -1.74 1.71 7.55
N ASP A 31 -1.62 2.96 8.01
CA ASP A 31 -1.44 3.29 9.43
C ASP A 31 -2.73 3.15 10.25
N SER A 32 -3.88 3.47 9.65
CA SER A 32 -5.19 3.37 10.32
C SER A 32 -5.66 1.93 10.53
N GLU A 33 -5.10 0.99 9.77
CA GLU A 33 -5.47 -0.40 9.79
C GLU A 33 -4.67 -1.14 10.89
N SER A 34 -5.33 -1.44 12.03
CA SER A 34 -4.66 -2.01 13.22
C SER A 34 -4.09 -3.41 12.97
N GLN A 35 -2.85 -3.62 13.41
CA GLN A 35 -2.08 -4.83 13.14
C GLN A 35 -1.69 -5.52 14.44
N ASP A 36 -2.02 -6.80 14.57
CA ASP A 36 -1.64 -7.65 15.72
C ASP A 36 -0.63 -8.73 15.29
N SER A 37 -0.09 -8.62 14.08
CA SER A 37 0.77 -9.63 13.47
C SER A 37 2.10 -9.03 13.03
N HIS A 38 3.20 -9.61 13.51
CA HIS A 38 4.56 -9.24 13.11
C HIS A 38 4.77 -9.32 11.59
N LEU A 39 4.12 -10.28 10.92
CA LEU A 39 4.17 -10.41 9.47
C LEU A 39 3.59 -9.17 8.78
N ALA A 40 2.50 -8.64 9.33
CA ALA A 40 1.83 -7.47 8.78
C ALA A 40 2.72 -6.22 8.89
N ASP A 41 3.44 -6.04 10.00
CA ASP A 41 4.41 -4.93 10.18
C ASP A 41 5.56 -4.98 9.17
N VAL A 42 6.08 -6.18 8.88
CA VAL A 42 7.11 -6.36 7.85
C VAL A 42 6.58 -5.95 6.48
N PHE A 43 5.38 -6.41 6.11
CA PHE A 43 4.76 -6.05 4.83
C PHE A 43 4.45 -4.55 4.73
N LYS A 44 4.00 -3.94 5.82
CA LYS A 44 3.79 -2.51 5.93
C LYS A 44 5.06 -1.74 5.59
N GLY A 45 6.19 -2.12 6.20
CA GLY A 45 7.49 -1.52 5.93
C GLY A 45 7.88 -1.63 4.45
N HIS A 46 7.65 -2.79 3.83
CA HIS A 46 7.89 -2.97 2.39
C HIS A 46 7.00 -2.07 1.53
N LEU A 47 5.70 -2.02 1.83
CA LEU A 47 4.75 -1.20 1.09
C LEU A 47 5.11 0.29 1.17
N VAL A 48 5.38 0.82 2.37
CA VAL A 48 5.78 2.22 2.58
C VAL A 48 7.06 2.55 1.79
N LYS A 49 8.08 1.68 1.88
CA LYS A 49 9.33 1.86 1.12
C LYS A 49 9.09 1.93 -0.39
N HIS A 50 8.16 1.14 -0.92
CA HIS A 50 7.85 1.14 -2.34
C HIS A 50 6.96 2.31 -2.78
N ILE A 51 6.11 2.83 -1.88
CA ILE A 51 5.39 4.10 -2.10
C ILE A 51 6.40 5.23 -2.32
N ASP A 52 7.37 5.40 -1.42
CA ASP A 52 8.38 6.45 -1.50
C ASP A 52 9.21 6.34 -2.78
N ARG A 53 9.62 5.11 -3.13
CA ARG A 53 10.40 4.85 -4.34
C ARG A 53 9.63 5.21 -5.62
N VAL A 54 8.31 5.07 -5.66
CA VAL A 54 7.49 5.47 -6.81
C VAL A 54 7.32 6.98 -6.88
N VAL A 55 7.27 7.68 -5.75
CA VAL A 55 7.25 9.15 -5.72
C VAL A 55 8.56 9.72 -6.27
N GLU A 56 9.70 9.22 -5.75
CA GLU A 56 11.05 9.68 -6.10
C GLU A 56 11.47 9.30 -7.53
N LYS A 57 11.25 8.04 -7.92
CA LYS A 57 11.69 7.51 -9.21
C LYS A 57 10.66 6.53 -9.80
N PRO A 58 9.58 7.05 -10.41
CA PRO A 58 8.52 6.23 -10.98
C PRO A 58 9.03 5.48 -12.21
N ASN A 59 9.42 4.22 -12.01
CA ASN A 59 9.79 3.29 -13.09
C ASN A 59 8.85 2.08 -13.08
N CYS A 60 8.78 1.35 -14.20
CA CYS A 60 7.87 0.22 -14.36
C CYS A 60 8.03 -0.83 -13.26
N SER A 61 9.25 -1.16 -12.85
CA SER A 61 9.50 -2.16 -11.81
C SER A 61 8.98 -1.71 -10.44
N SER A 62 9.29 -0.47 -10.01
CA SER A 62 8.79 0.07 -8.74
C SER A 62 7.27 0.12 -8.72
N ARG A 63 6.63 0.49 -9.85
CA ARG A 63 5.17 0.53 -10.00
C ARG A 63 4.53 -0.86 -9.89
N SER A 64 5.09 -1.87 -10.58
CA SER A 64 4.61 -3.25 -10.50
C SER A 64 4.72 -3.82 -9.08
N ILE A 65 5.83 -3.56 -8.38
CA ILE A 65 6.00 -4.02 -7.00
C ILE A 65 5.01 -3.32 -6.06
N LEU A 66 4.83 -2.01 -6.20
CA LEU A 66 3.86 -1.26 -5.42
C LEU A 66 2.44 -1.82 -5.59
N PHE A 67 2.03 -2.09 -6.84
CA PHE A 67 0.71 -2.64 -7.13
C PHE A 67 0.51 -4.01 -6.47
N ALA A 68 1.50 -4.90 -6.60
CA ALA A 68 1.44 -6.23 -5.97
C ALA A 68 1.35 -6.15 -4.43
N LEU A 69 2.11 -5.24 -3.81
CA LEU A 69 2.05 -5.03 -2.35
C LEU A 69 0.72 -4.44 -1.92
N ALA A 70 0.16 -3.48 -2.67
CA ALA A 70 -1.14 -2.90 -2.38
C ALA A 70 -2.30 -3.91 -2.53
N ASP A 71 -2.22 -4.80 -3.53
CA ASP A 71 -3.20 -5.86 -3.74
C ASP A 71 -3.12 -6.94 -2.65
N PHE A 72 -1.90 -7.36 -2.30
CA PHE A 72 -1.66 -8.26 -1.18
C PHE A 72 -2.24 -7.68 0.12
N TRP A 73 -1.94 -6.42 0.41
CA TRP A 73 -2.40 -5.74 1.61
C TRP A 73 -3.94 -5.65 1.69
N ASN A 74 -4.57 -5.24 0.58
CA ASN A 74 -6.04 -5.23 0.47
C ASN A 74 -6.63 -6.63 0.70
N THR A 75 -6.01 -7.67 0.16
CA THR A 75 -6.46 -9.06 0.31
C THR A 75 -6.28 -9.55 1.74
N PHE A 76 -5.11 -9.32 2.33
CA PHE A 76 -4.80 -9.67 3.72
C PHE A 76 -5.80 -9.04 4.69
N PHE A 77 -6.08 -7.74 4.55
CA PHE A 77 -7.06 -7.06 5.41
C PHE A 77 -8.49 -7.51 5.17
N LYS A 78 -8.91 -7.69 3.92
CA LYS A 78 -10.24 -8.25 3.63
C LYS A 78 -10.42 -9.62 4.28
N MET A 79 -9.41 -10.49 4.22
CA MET A 79 -9.47 -11.80 4.86
C MET A 79 -9.50 -11.71 6.39
N LYS A 80 -8.73 -10.81 7.02
CA LYS A 80 -8.78 -10.58 8.47
C LYS A 80 -10.14 -10.06 8.94
N VAL A 81 -10.72 -9.10 8.22
CA VAL A 81 -12.03 -8.52 8.54
C VAL A 81 -13.17 -9.53 8.33
N GLN A 82 -13.09 -10.38 7.29
CA GLN A 82 -14.10 -11.39 7.00
C GLN A 82 -13.98 -12.67 7.84
N ASN A 83 -12.77 -13.01 8.30
CA ASN A 83 -12.47 -14.19 9.11
C ASN A 83 -11.47 -13.85 10.23
N PRO A 84 -11.93 -13.28 11.36
CA PRO A 84 -11.06 -12.88 12.46
C PRO A 84 -10.31 -14.04 13.13
N LYS A 85 -10.72 -15.30 12.88
CA LYS A 85 -10.04 -16.52 13.38
C LYS A 85 -8.73 -16.86 12.67
N LEU A 86 -8.42 -16.23 11.53
CA LEU A 86 -7.16 -16.42 10.80
C LEU A 86 -6.04 -15.46 11.27
N ALA A 87 -6.34 -14.59 12.23
CA ALA A 87 -5.41 -13.61 12.77
C ALA A 87 -4.73 -14.04 14.08
N ALA A 88 -4.98 -15.27 14.53
CA ALA A 88 -4.46 -15.86 15.76
C ALA A 88 -3.36 -16.90 15.48
#